data_AF-A0A9P1SS15-F1
#
_entry.id   AF-A0A9P1SS15-F1
#
_cell.length_a   1.000
_cell.length_b   1.000
_cell.length_c   1.000
_cell.angle_alpha   90.00
_cell.angle_beta   90.00
_cell.angle_gamma   90.00
#
_symmetry.space_group_name_H-M   'P 1'
#
loop_
_entity.id
_entity.type
_entity.pdbx_description
1 polymer ?
#
loop_
_entity_poly.entity_id
_entity_poly.type
_entity_poly.pdbx_seq_one_letter_code
_entity_poly.pdbx_strand_id
1 'polypeptide(L)' 'MKTYKIWLKIYWISGICQNRSFEVEARTFKEAFDTAEKMVPRKKVKKIKHLQGDIVGYIFEPPTKGANNFETN' A
#
# COMPACT_ATOMS: atom_id res chain seq x y z
N MET A 1 0.40 11.99 1.98
CA MET A 1 0.51 10.59 1.47
C MET A 1 -0.50 9.72 2.22
N LYS A 2 -0.93 8.55 1.72
CA LYS A 2 -1.97 7.73 2.38
C LYS A 2 -1.46 6.31 2.64
N THR A 3 -1.94 5.70 3.71
CA THR A 3 -1.69 4.30 4.02
C THR A 3 -2.86 3.46 3.50
N TYR A 4 -2.55 2.51 2.64
CA TYR A 4 -3.49 1.59 2.02
C TYR A 4 -3.31 0.20 2.59
N LYS A 5 -4.40 -0.48 2.92
CA LYS A 5 -4.41 -1.91 3.19
C LYS A 5 -4.88 -2.64 1.94
N ILE A 6 -3.99 -3.43 1.35
CA ILE A 6 -4.19 -4.13 0.09
C ILE A 6 -4.31 -5.63 0.34
N TRP A 7 -5.40 -6.24 -0.11
CA TRP A 7 -5.61 -7.69 -0.05
C TRP A 7 -5.29 -8.34 -1.40
N LEU A 8 -4.35 -9.28 -1.36
CA LEU A 8 -3.91 -10.07 -2.49
C LEU A 8 -4.26 -11.54 -2.29
N LYS A 9 -4.80 -12.17 -3.33
CA LYS A 9 -4.89 -13.64 -3.42
C LYS A 9 -3.72 -14.17 -4.23
N ILE A 10 -2.81 -14.87 -3.55
CA ILE A 10 -1.56 -15.37 -4.11
C ILE A 10 -1.71 -16.86 -4.38
N TYR A 11 -1.41 -17.26 -5.61
CA TYR A 11 -1.34 -18.65 -6.05
C TYR A 11 0.14 -19.01 -6.18
N TRP A 12 0.60 -19.93 -5.36
CA TRP A 12 1.98 -20.41 -5.36
C TRP A 12 2.16 -21.51 -6.41
N ILE A 13 3.39 -21.66 -6.92
CA ILE A 13 3.72 -22.73 -7.88
C ILE A 13 3.51 -24.12 -7.24
N SER A 14 3.66 -24.24 -5.91
CA SER A 14 3.39 -25.46 -5.15
C SER A 14 1.92 -25.89 -5.14
N GLY A 15 1.00 -25.11 -5.72
CA GLY A 15 -0.43 -25.38 -5.71
C GLY A 15 -1.17 -24.76 -4.51
N ILE A 16 -0.45 -24.23 -3.53
CA ILE A 16 -1.04 -23.54 -2.37
C ILE A 16 -1.66 -22.21 -2.83
N CYS A 17 -2.81 -21.86 -2.27
CA CYS A 17 -3.43 -20.54 -2.44
C CYS A 17 -3.59 -19.86 -1.07
N GLN A 18 -3.19 -18.60 -0.97
CA GLN A 18 -3.29 -17.83 0.27
C GLN A 18 -3.81 -16.41 -0.01
N ASN A 19 -4.69 -15.93 0.86
CA ASN A 19 -5.03 -14.52 0.94
C ASN A 19 -4.05 -13.84 1.92
N ARG A 20 -3.45 -12.73 1.52
CA ARG A 20 -2.58 -11.91 2.38
C ARG A 20 -2.94 -10.44 2.25
N SER A 21 -2.85 -9.71 3.35
CA SER A 21 -2.97 -8.25 3.36
C SER A 21 -1.61 -7.60 3.55
N PHE A 22 -1.40 -6.46 2.90
CA PHE A 22 -0.22 -5.63 3.00
C PHE A 22 -0.64 -4.19 3.32
N GLU A 23 0.02 -3.56 4.27
CA GLU A 23 -0.16 -2.13 4.54
C GLU A 23 0.99 -1.39 3.87
N VAL A 24 0.65 -0.47 2.96
CA VAL A 24 1.61 0.22 2.09
C VAL A 24 1.29 1.70 2.01
N GLU A 25 2.32 2.52 1.99
CA GLU A 25 2.19 3.96 1.84
C GLU A 25 2.28 4.34 0.36
N ALA A 26 1.28 5.03 -0.16
CA ALA A 26 1.23 5.42 -1.57
C ALA A 26 0.44 6.73 -1.76
N ARG A 27 0.48 7.28 -2.99
CA ARG A 27 -0.38 8.40 -3.38
C ARG A 27 -1.68 7.92 -4.04
N THR A 28 -1.63 6.76 -4.71
CA THR A 28 -2.76 6.16 -5.43
C THR A 28 -2.93 4.68 -5.11
N PHE A 29 -4.12 4.13 -5.37
CA PHE A 29 -4.35 2.69 -5.27
C PHE A 29 -3.46 1.88 -6.22
N LYS A 30 -3.19 2.37 -7.43
CA LYS A 30 -2.33 1.69 -8.40
C LYS A 30 -0.92 1.49 -7.84
N GLU A 31 -0.32 2.55 -7.32
CA GLU A 31 0.98 2.48 -6.66
C GLU A 31 0.97 1.54 -5.44
N ALA A 32 -0.11 1.55 -4.66
CA ALA A 32 -0.29 0.66 -3.52
C ALA A 32 -0.29 -0.82 -3.95
N PHE A 33 -1.06 -1.17 -4.99
CA PHE A 33 -1.09 -2.53 -5.54
C PHE A 33 0.27 -2.94 -6.11
N ASP A 34 0.92 -2.09 -6.89
CA ASP A 34 2.25 -2.35 -7.47
C ASP A 34 3.31 -2.59 -6.38
N THR A 35 3.22 -1.84 -5.28
CA THR A 35 4.12 -1.98 -4.12
C THR A 35 3.83 -3.26 -3.35
N ALA A 36 2.56 -3.57 -3.09
CA ALA A 36 2.15 -4.79 -2.42
C ALA A 36 2.56 -6.05 -3.21
N GLU A 37 2.47 -6.03 -4.54
CA GLU A 37 2.95 -7.14 -5.37
C GLU A 37 4.46 -7.36 -5.29
N LYS A 38 5.24 -6.28 -5.22
CA LYS A 38 6.72 -6.36 -5.09
C LYS A 38 7.14 -6.97 -3.76
N MET A 39 6.32 -6.85 -2.71
CA MET A 39 6.55 -7.49 -1.41
C MET A 39 6.36 -9.01 -1.45
N VAL A 40 5.74 -9.56 -2.51
CA VAL A 40 5.55 -11.00 -2.68
C VAL A 40 6.75 -11.60 -3.43
N PRO A 41 7.34 -12.72 -2.97
CA PRO A 41 8.49 -13.34 -3.64
C PRO A 41 8.09 -13.98 -4.98
N ARG A 42 8.19 -13.20 -6.06
CA ARG A 42 7.75 -13.55 -7.43
C ARG A 42 8.21 -14.92 -7.94
N LYS A 43 9.43 -15.36 -7.58
CA LYS A 43 9.98 -16.67 -8.00
C LYS A 43 9.12 -17.87 -7.59
N LYS A 44 8.33 -17.74 -6.51
CA LYS A 44 7.48 -18.83 -5.99
C LYS A 44 6.01 -18.68 -6.40
N VAL A 45 5.66 -17.59 -7.08
CA VAL A 45 4.29 -17.21 -7.38
C VAL A 45 3.93 -17.58 -8.81
N LYS A 46 2.80 -18.28 -8.96
CA LYS A 46 2.17 -18.58 -10.25
C LYS A 46 1.28 -17.44 -10.70
N LYS A 47 0.52 -16.84 -9.79
CA LYS A 47 -0.43 -15.76 -10.09
C LYS A 47 -0.75 -14.94 -8.84
N ILE A 48 -1.00 -13.65 -9.02
CA ILE A 48 -1.58 -12.77 -8.01
C ILE A 48 -2.92 -12.26 -8.53
N LYS A 49 -3.92 -12.14 -7.66
CA LYS A 49 -5.16 -11.41 -7.93
C LYS A 49 -5.33 -10.31 -6.90
N HIS A 50 -5.67 -9.10 -7.36
CA HIS A 50 -6.12 -8.00 -6.51
C HIS A 50 -7.55 -8.29 -6.05
N LEU A 51 -7.78 -8.30 -4.74
CA LEU A 51 -9.11 -8.50 -4.17
C LEU A 51 -9.74 -7.18 -3.76
N GLN A 52 -9.04 -6.46 -2.88
CA GLN A 52 -9.55 -5.24 -2.26
C GLN A 52 -8.39 -4.32 -1.90
N GLY A 53 -8.67 -3.03 -1.81
CA GLY A 53 -7.79 -2.05 -1.22
C GLY A 53 -8.61 -1.01 -0.45
N ASP A 54 -8.24 -0.74 0.79
CA ASP A 54 -8.88 0.27 1.63
C ASP A 54 -7.85 1.32 2.09
N ILE A 55 -8.27 2.56 2.30
CA ILE A 55 -7.44 3.59 2.95
C ILE A 55 -7.61 3.42 4.46
N VAL A 56 -6.53 3.09 5.16
CA VAL A 56 -6.54 2.85 6.62
C VAL A 56 -5.91 3.99 7.41
N GLY A 57 -5.28 4.94 6.72
CA GLY A 57 -4.67 6.10 7.37
C GLY A 57 -4.22 7.16 6.38
N TYR A 58 -3.97 8.35 6.92
CA TYR A 58 -3.35 9.45 6.21
C TYR A 58 -2.04 9.76 6.91
N ILE A 59 -0.97 9.87 6.13
CA ILE A 59 0.31 10.32 6.65
C ILE A 59 0.18 11.83 6.82
N PHE A 60 0.10 12.28 8.07
CA PHE A 60 0.26 13.67 8.42
C PHE A 60 1.75 13.99 8.40
N GLU A 61 2.21 14.60 7.31
CA GLU A 61 3.52 15.22 7.29
C GLU A 61 3.41 16.54 8.08
N PRO A 62 4.11 16.70 9.21
CA PRO A 62 4.09 17.96 9.93
C PRO A 62 4.57 19.07 8.98
N PRO A 63 3.98 20.26 9.02
CA PRO A 63 4.37 21.34 8.14
C PRO A 63 5.88 21.61 8.31
N THR A 64 6.61 21.58 7.19
CA THR A 64 8.03 21.94 7.15
C THR A 64 8.15 23.36 7.71
N LYS A 65 8.97 23.55 8.76
CA LYS A 65 9.16 24.83 9.45
C LYS A 65 9.19 26.00 8.46
N GLY A 66 8.23 26.91 8.55
CA GLY A 66 8.14 28.11 7.71
C GLY A 66 6.74 28.48 7.19
N ALA A 67 5.73 27.61 7.31
CA ALA A 67 4.36 27.90 6.86
C ALA A 67 3.46 28.56 7.91
N ASN A 68 3.99 28.90 9.09
CA ASN A 68 3.27 29.65 10.12
C ASN A 68 3.68 31.13 10.08
N ASN A 69 3.46 31.81 8.95
CA ASN A 69 3.28 33.26 8.99
C ASN A 69 1.83 33.52 9.41
N PHE A 70 1.51 33.24 10.66
CA PHE A 70 0.40 33.94 11.30
C PHE A 70 0.92 35.36 11.52
N GLU A 71 0.70 36.20 10.51
CA GLU A 71 0.79 37.65 10.65
C GLU A 71 -0.18 38.06 11.77
N THR A 72 0.34 38.21 12.97
CA THR A 72 -0.32 38.98 14.02
C THR A 72 -0.21 40.44 13.64
N ASN A 73 -1.30 40.98 13.08
CA ASN A 73 -1.65 42.40 13.18
C ASN A 73 -1.74 42.82 14.65
#